data_AF-A0A378MXS2-F1
#
_entry.id   AF-A0A378MXS2-F1
#
_cell.length_a   1.000
_cell.length_b   1.000
_cell.length_c   1.000
_cell.angle_alpha   90.00
_cell.angle_beta   90.00
_cell.angle_gamma   90.00
#
_symmetry.space_group_name_H-M   'P 1'
#
loop_
_entity.id
_entity.type
_entity.pdbx_description
1 polymer ?
#
loop_
_entity_poly.entity_id
_entity_poly.type
_entity_poly.pdbx_seq_one_letter_code
_entity_poly.pdbx_strand_id
1 'polypeptide(L)'
;MKLQAWIGKAQLLDDVTPIWANAENQYKTQCSTCHRQPDVAHFDSNSWIGLFNGMVGFTNMDKQTGKEVLRYLQMHASDSEEAKH
;
A
#
# COMPACT_ATOMS: atom_id res chain seq x y z
N MET A 1 4.55 -27.38 11.23
CA MET A 1 5.75 -27.32 10.37
C MET A 1 6.51 -26.04 10.70
N LYS A 2 7.79 -26.09 11.05
CA LYS A 2 8.63 -24.89 11.30
C LYS A 2 9.69 -24.81 10.20
N LEU A 3 9.80 -23.66 9.55
CA LEU A 3 10.82 -23.37 8.54
C LEU A 3 11.86 -22.43 9.16
N GLN A 4 13.14 -22.76 9.00
CA GLN A 4 14.25 -21.90 9.39
C GLN A 4 15.00 -21.49 8.11
N ALA A 5 15.16 -20.19 7.91
CA ALA A 5 15.81 -19.61 6.75
C ALA A 5 16.70 -18.43 7.18
N TRP A 6 17.72 -18.12 6.38
CA TRP A 6 18.67 -17.04 6.62
C TRP A 6 18.65 -16.07 5.44
N ILE A 7 18.75 -14.78 5.73
CA ILE A 7 18.91 -13.70 4.75
C ILE A 7 20.09 -12.84 5.17
N GLY A 8 20.90 -12.40 4.20
CA GLY A 8 21.99 -11.48 4.49
C GLY A 8 21.44 -10.12 4.91
N LYS A 9 21.98 -9.51 5.97
CA LYS A 9 21.54 -8.19 6.43
C LYS A 9 21.59 -7.14 5.31
N ALA A 10 22.59 -7.20 4.44
CA ALA A 10 22.74 -6.30 3.30
C ALA A 10 21.63 -6.43 2.22
N GLN A 11 20.74 -7.42 2.34
CA GLN A 11 19.56 -7.60 1.48
C GLN A 11 18.28 -7.08 2.15
N LEU A 12 18.38 -6.51 3.35
CA LEU A 12 17.30 -5.88 4.08
C LEU A 12 17.49 -4.36 4.05
N LEU A 13 16.38 -3.65 3.97
CA LEU A 13 16.38 -2.23 4.24
C LEU A 13 16.34 -2.03 5.76
N ASP A 14 17.11 -1.06 6.25
CA ASP A 14 17.05 -0.66 7.65
C ASP A 14 15.79 0.16 7.98
N ASP A 15 15.11 0.69 6.95
CA ASP A 15 13.91 1.52 7.06
C ASP A 15 12.92 1.22 5.92
N VAL A 16 11.63 1.14 6.26
CA VAL A 16 10.53 0.90 5.33
C VAL A 16 9.99 2.20 4.71
N THR A 17 10.29 3.38 5.28
CA THR A 17 9.80 4.68 4.80
C THR A 17 9.98 4.91 3.29
N PRO A 18 11.11 4.53 2.65
CA PRO A 18 11.24 4.68 1.20
C PRO A 18 10.22 3.86 0.38
N ILE A 19 9.83 2.68 0.89
CA ILE A 19 8.81 1.83 0.27
C ILE A 19 7.45 2.53 0.36
N TRP A 20 7.10 3.07 1.53
CA TRP A 20 5.84 3.79 1.73
C TRP A 20 5.75 5.07 0.92
N ALA A 21 6.83 5.86 0.85
CA ALA A 21 6.87 7.05 0.02
C ALA A 21 6.63 6.73 -1.47
N ASN A 22 7.21 5.64 -1.98
CA ASN A 22 6.95 5.20 -3.34
C ASN A 22 5.49 4.76 -3.53
N ALA A 23 4.95 3.95 -2.62
CA ALA A 23 3.57 3.47 -2.68
C ALA A 23 2.55 4.63 -2.59
N GLU A 24 2.78 5.60 -1.71
CA GLU A 24 1.99 6.83 -1.61
C GLU A 24 2.03 7.63 -2.92
N ASN A 25 3.20 7.80 -3.51
CA ASN A 25 3.33 8.49 -4.79
C ASN A 25 2.56 7.74 -5.89
N GLN A 26 2.71 6.41 -5.99
CA GLN A 26 1.97 5.61 -6.95
C GLN A 26 0.45 5.73 -6.73
N TYR A 27 -0.02 5.69 -5.48
CA TYR A 27 -1.43 5.91 -5.16
C TYR A 27 -1.90 7.28 -5.65
N LYS A 28 -1.15 8.35 -5.32
CA LYS A 28 -1.49 9.71 -5.71
C LYS A 28 -1.48 9.92 -7.21
N THR A 29 -0.53 9.34 -7.93
CA THR A 29 -0.44 9.53 -9.39
C THR A 29 -1.41 8.65 -10.16
N GLN A 30 -1.51 7.37 -9.81
CA GLN A 30 -2.27 6.40 -10.60
C GLN A 30 -3.78 6.50 -10.33
N CYS A 31 -4.17 6.64 -9.06
CA CYS A 31 -5.59 6.71 -8.68
C CYS A 31 -6.22 8.10 -8.91
N SER A 32 -5.42 9.12 -9.28
CA SER A 32 -5.92 10.46 -9.61
C SER A 32 -6.10 10.71 -11.11
N THR A 33 -5.84 9.70 -11.95
CA THR A 33 -5.85 9.86 -13.42
C THR A 33 -7.25 10.20 -13.95
N CYS A 34 -8.30 9.63 -13.35
CA CYS A 34 -9.68 9.78 -13.82
C CYS A 34 -10.48 10.79 -12.99
N HIS A 35 -10.31 10.78 -11.68
CA HIS A 35 -10.95 11.66 -10.70
C HIS A 35 -10.07 11.75 -9.46
N ARG A 36 -10.41 12.60 -8.49
CA ARG A 36 -9.70 12.65 -7.21
C ARG A 36 -9.78 11.32 -6.47
N GLN A 37 -8.65 10.87 -5.94
CA GLN A 37 -8.56 9.70 -5.07
C GLN A 37 -9.06 10.02 -3.64
N PRO A 38 -9.62 9.04 -2.91
CA PRO A 38 -9.97 9.23 -1.50
C PRO A 38 -8.77 9.58 -0.61
N ASP A 39 -9.04 10.12 0.57
CA ASP A 39 -8.00 10.21 1.60
C ASP A 39 -7.62 8.80 2.08
N VAL A 40 -6.35 8.57 2.40
CA VAL A 40 -5.84 7.27 2.89
C VAL A 40 -6.56 6.85 4.18
N ALA A 41 -6.86 7.82 5.05
CA ALA A 41 -7.58 7.59 6.31
C ALA A 41 -9.11 7.53 6.15
N HIS A 42 -9.64 7.53 4.92
CA HIS A 42 -11.11 7.52 4.70
C HIS A 42 -11.74 6.14 4.94
N PHE A 43 -11.00 5.05 4.70
CA PHE A 43 -11.48 3.68 4.84
C PHE A 43 -10.65 2.91 5.85
N ASP A 44 -11.27 1.90 6.46
CA ASP A 44 -10.57 0.88 7.24
C ASP A 44 -9.77 -0.07 6.33
N SER A 45 -8.87 -0.83 6.96
CA SER A 45 -7.94 -1.75 6.30
C SER A 45 -8.63 -2.81 5.43
N ASN A 46 -9.84 -3.25 5.77
CA ASN A 46 -10.57 -4.27 5.01
C ASN A 46 -11.38 -3.65 3.88
N SER A 47 -11.97 -2.47 4.12
CA SER A 47 -12.72 -1.69 3.13
C SER A 47 -11.83 -1.29 1.94
N TRP A 48 -10.55 -0.99 2.17
CA TRP A 48 -9.59 -0.71 1.10
C TRP A 48 -9.43 -1.83 0.07
N ILE A 49 -9.55 -3.10 0.48
CA ILE A 49 -9.42 -4.25 -0.44
C ILE A 49 -10.48 -4.19 -1.54
N GLY A 50 -11.74 -3.95 -1.13
CA GLY A 50 -12.87 -3.91 -2.06
C GLY A 50 -12.75 -2.75 -3.04
N LEU A 51 -12.49 -1.55 -2.53
CA LEU A 51 -12.35 -0.35 -3.36
C LEU A 51 -11.17 -0.48 -4.33
N PHE A 52 -10.00 -0.87 -3.82
CA PHE A 52 -8.78 -0.94 -4.63
C PHE A 52 -8.92 -1.95 -5.76
N ASN A 53 -9.44 -3.14 -5.49
CA ASN A 53 -9.64 -4.18 -6.52
C ASN A 53 -10.65 -3.75 -7.59
N GLY A 54 -11.64 -2.93 -7.24
CA GLY A 54 -12.57 -2.36 -8.20
C GLY A 54 -11.89 -1.38 -9.17
N MET A 55 -10.84 -0.67 -8.73
CA MET A 55 -10.26 0.46 -9.47
C MET A 55 -8.92 0.16 -10.14
N VAL A 56 -8.08 -0.72 -9.56
CA VAL A 56 -6.69 -0.92 -10.00
C VAL A 56 -6.56 -1.35 -11.46
N GLY A 57 -7.53 -2.10 -11.99
CA GLY A 57 -7.56 -2.51 -13.39
C GLY A 57 -7.76 -1.38 -14.40
N PHE A 58 -8.16 -0.19 -13.93
CA PHE A 58 -8.28 1.03 -14.75
C PHE A 58 -7.04 1.93 -14.65
N THR A 59 -6.01 1.49 -13.94
CA THR A 59 -4.72 2.20 -13.82
C THR A 59 -3.64 1.50 -14.65
N ASN A 60 -2.46 2.11 -14.76
CA ASN A 60 -1.31 1.49 -15.40
C ASN A 60 -0.41 0.71 -14.41
N MET A 61 -0.90 0.43 -13.19
CA MET A 61 -0.14 -0.33 -12.20
C MET A 61 0.00 -1.79 -12.62
N ASP A 62 1.22 -2.31 -12.60
CA ASP A 62 1.42 -3.76 -12.66
C ASP A 62 0.96 -4.44 -11.36
N LYS A 63 0.89 -5.77 -11.41
CA LYS A 63 0.39 -6.57 -10.28
C LYS A 63 1.25 -6.43 -9.02
N GLN A 64 2.55 -6.19 -9.14
CA GLN A 64 3.42 -6.07 -7.98
C GLN A 64 3.22 -4.71 -7.31
N THR A 65 3.30 -3.64 -8.10
CA THR A 65 3.03 -2.26 -7.69
C THR A 65 1.66 -2.16 -7.05
N GLY A 66 0.63 -2.77 -7.64
CA GLY A 66 -0.72 -2.75 -7.09
C GLY A 66 -0.81 -3.41 -5.70
N LYS A 67 -0.07 -4.50 -5.45
CA LYS A 67 -0.02 -5.13 -4.11
C LYS A 67 0.70 -4.25 -3.09
N GLU A 68 1.78 -3.59 -3.49
CA GLU A 68 2.53 -2.67 -2.62
C GLU A 68 1.68 -1.47 -2.24
N VAL A 69 0.96 -0.87 -3.21
CA VAL A 69 0.01 0.23 -2.96
C VAL A 69 -1.14 -0.22 -2.07
N LEU A 70 -1.76 -1.38 -2.32
CA LEU A 70 -2.81 -1.88 -1.45
C LEU A 70 -2.29 -2.07 -0.02
N ARG A 71 -1.09 -2.65 0.16
CA ARG A 71 -0.50 -2.81 1.48
C ARG A 71 -0.26 -1.46 2.16
N TYR A 72 0.22 -0.45 1.44
CA TYR A 72 0.37 0.90 1.96
C TYR A 72 -0.98 1.44 2.46
N LEU A 73 -2.03 1.36 1.66
CA LEU A 73 -3.37 1.85 2.03
C LEU A 73 -3.91 1.17 3.29
N GLN A 74 -3.70 -0.14 3.44
CA GLN A 74 -4.12 -0.88 4.63
C GLN A 74 -3.29 -0.50 5.87
N MET A 75 -1.98 -0.32 5.73
CA MET A 75 -1.10 0.02 6.86
C MET A 75 -1.26 1.46 7.35
N HIS A 76 -1.92 2.33 6.58
CA HIS A 76 -2.18 3.73 6.91
C HIS A 76 -3.69 4.04 6.95
N ALA A 77 -4.53 3.01 6.96
CA ALA A 77 -5.98 3.12 7.00
C ALA A 77 -6.46 3.78 8.30
N SER A 78 -7.76 4.10 8.37
CA SER A 78 -8.36 4.75 9.55
C SER A 78 -8.19 3.96 10.86
N ASP A 79 -8.05 2.63 10.77
CA ASP A 79 -7.90 1.71 11.89
C ASP A 79 -6.46 1.19 12.07
N SER A 80 -5.51 1.75 11.31
CA SER A 80 -4.09 1.44 11.44
C SER A 80 -3.53 1.90 12.78
N GLU A 81 -2.42 1.30 13.21
CA GLU A 81 -1.73 1.71 14.44
C GLU A 81 -1.21 3.15 14.34
N GLU A 82 -0.82 3.60 13.15
CA GLU A 82 -0.39 4.99 12.91
C GLU A 82 -1.53 6.00 13.06
N ALA A 83 -2.77 5.62 12.72
CA ALA A 83 -3.95 6.48 12.86
C ALA A 83 -4.47 6.61 14.30
N LYS A 84 -3.98 5.80 15.24
CA LYS A 84 -4.44 5.77 16.65
C LYS A 84 -3.65 6.70 17.59
N HIS A 85 -2.70 7.48 17.07
CA HIS A 85 -1.89 8.45 17.80
C HIS A 85 -2.21 9.89 17.40
#